data_AF-A0AAU8PP44-F1
#
_entry.id   AF-A0AAU8PP44-F1
#
_cell.length_a   1.000
_cell.length_b   1.000
_cell.length_c   1.000
_cell.angle_alpha   90.00
_cell.angle_beta   90.00
_cell.angle_gamma   90.00
#
_symmetry.space_group_name_H-M   'P 1'
#
loop_
_entity.id
_entity.type
_entity.pdbx_description
1 polymer ?
#
loop_
_entity_poly.entity_id
_entity_poly.type
_entity_poly.pdbx_seq_one_letter_code
_entity_poly.pdbx_strand_id
1 'polypeptide(L)'
;MKGLKKFFSLALVTVLIFSLAAGAWAAPKGWGQSGQARGHAERNIEQEHERNMNEGATVEEKEQNQNKEKEQEMNEQEKEPEQEKNRLKKQEKKKSVTEHVYKGVENALQHVKNPVARAALQAILEGRSVAQAVYEAKQCLKDWNDQNEIVIVAGELKEALEEDVSADSLTRAQGYKHLGEMFIKAGKMEDARSLLEQALRNNPGDDEIYSALNKVFAKVKDNKVKVYIKGNMPMFDVAPVVENGRVLVPLRVLAESLGAAVDYKDNTINIQLNNSTVKLVVGSGNALVDGNPVMLEVPARVVDGRTLVPLRFIGEGLKAKVNYYREGNLVAVE
;
A
#
# COMPACT_ATOMS: atom_id res chain seq x y z
N MET A 1 7.43 10.22 -50.52
CA MET A 1 5.98 10.12 -50.26
C MET A 1 5.82 9.24 -49.02
N LYS A 2 5.54 9.85 -47.85
CA LYS A 2 4.25 9.80 -47.11
C LYS A 2 3.88 8.36 -46.72
N GLY A 3 3.73 7.93 -45.47
CA GLY A 3 3.77 8.52 -44.12
C GLY A 3 3.63 7.34 -43.14
N LEU A 4 4.42 7.22 -42.07
CA LEU A 4 4.21 7.80 -40.74
C LEU A 4 2.77 7.66 -40.19
N LYS A 5 2.54 6.65 -39.32
CA LYS A 5 1.64 6.77 -38.16
C LYS A 5 2.24 6.03 -36.97
N LYS A 6 2.91 6.81 -36.11
CA LYS A 6 3.21 6.47 -34.71
C LYS A 6 1.89 6.53 -33.94
N PHE A 7 1.54 5.49 -33.19
CA PHE A 7 0.46 5.58 -32.21
C PHE A 7 1.04 6.19 -30.92
N PHE A 8 0.63 7.43 -30.65
CA PHE A 8 0.75 8.05 -29.33
C PHE A 8 -0.30 7.42 -28.42
N SER A 9 0.14 6.68 -27.39
CA SER A 9 -0.68 6.38 -26.22
C SER A 9 -0.66 7.61 -25.33
N LEU A 10 -1.73 8.42 -25.37
CA LEU A 10 -1.91 9.56 -24.47
C LEU A 10 -2.62 9.05 -23.22
N ALA A 11 -1.86 8.88 -22.15
CA ALA A 11 -2.39 8.65 -20.80
C ALA A 11 -3.18 9.89 -20.37
N LEU A 12 -4.49 9.76 -20.22
CA LEU A 12 -5.34 10.79 -19.66
C LEU A 12 -5.41 10.58 -18.14
N VAL A 13 -4.51 11.24 -17.41
CA VAL A 13 -4.62 11.42 -15.96
C VAL A 13 -5.59 12.58 -15.74
N THR A 14 -6.78 12.30 -15.22
CA THR A 14 -7.69 13.33 -14.70
C THR A 14 -7.83 13.18 -13.19
N VAL A 15 -7.19 14.08 -12.48
CA VAL A 15 -7.38 14.38 -11.05
C VAL A 15 -8.76 15.02 -10.88
N LEU A 16 -9.64 14.43 -10.07
CA LEU A 16 -10.87 15.07 -9.61
C LEU A 16 -10.66 15.61 -8.19
N ILE A 17 -10.40 16.91 -8.09
CA ILE A 17 -10.50 17.69 -6.85
C ILE A 17 -11.94 18.21 -6.79
N PHE A 18 -12.71 17.72 -5.81
CA PHE A 18 -13.97 18.34 -5.40
C PHE A 18 -13.67 19.31 -4.25
N SER A 19 -13.80 20.60 -4.52
CA SER A 19 -14.01 21.63 -3.50
C SER A 19 -15.01 22.63 -4.06
N LEU A 20 -16.17 22.74 -3.43
CA LEU A 20 -16.75 24.03 -3.08
C LEU A 20 -17.83 23.85 -2.02
N ALA A 21 -17.73 24.75 -1.05
CA ALA A 21 -18.47 24.84 0.19
C ALA A 21 -19.65 25.81 0.09
N ALA A 22 -20.36 25.90 1.23
CA ALA A 22 -21.34 26.91 1.67
C ALA A 22 -22.80 26.64 1.26
N GLY A 23 -23.81 26.74 2.13
CA GLY A 23 -23.95 27.10 3.54
C GLY A 23 -25.34 26.59 3.99
N ALA A 24 -25.83 26.68 5.23
CA ALA A 24 -25.58 27.61 6.30
C ALA A 24 -26.15 27.02 7.62
N TRP A 25 -25.50 27.30 8.75
CA TRP A 25 -26.13 27.27 10.08
C TRP A 25 -25.92 28.64 10.74
N ALA A 26 -26.99 29.15 11.33
CA ALA A 26 -27.09 30.45 11.99
C ALA A 26 -26.55 30.40 13.43
N ALA A 27 -25.97 31.52 13.90
CA ALA A 27 -26.18 32.10 15.24
C ALA A 27 -25.28 33.36 15.46
N PRO A 28 -25.68 34.30 16.35
CA PRO A 28 -25.40 35.72 16.19
C PRO A 28 -24.26 36.23 17.08
N LYS A 29 -23.72 37.40 16.74
CA LYS A 29 -23.01 38.26 17.70
C LYS A 29 -23.52 39.69 17.59
N GLY A 30 -24.20 40.12 18.66
CA GLY A 30 -24.41 41.52 18.98
C GLY A 30 -23.15 42.12 19.62
N TRP A 31 -23.01 43.43 19.39
CA TRP A 31 -22.28 44.50 20.09
C TRP A 31 -22.20 45.59 19.01
N GLY A 32 -22.69 46.82 19.19
CA GLY A 32 -22.85 47.59 20.41
C GLY A 32 -22.24 48.96 20.14
N GLN A 33 -23.09 49.87 19.66
CA GLN A 33 -23.04 51.33 19.82
C GLN A 33 -21.88 52.19 19.27
N SER A 34 -22.37 53.32 18.76
CA SER A 34 -21.88 54.71 18.89
C SER A 34 -21.33 55.29 17.58
N GLY A 35 -21.70 56.49 17.14
CA GLY A 35 -22.64 57.47 17.64
C GLY A 35 -22.82 58.59 16.62
N GLN A 36 -24.07 59.01 16.46
CA GLN A 36 -24.53 60.39 16.35
C GLN A 36 -23.73 61.44 15.52
N ALA A 37 -24.41 61.88 14.45
CA ALA A 37 -25.08 63.18 14.37
C ALA A 37 -24.49 64.29 13.48
N ARG A 38 -25.44 64.88 12.73
CA ARG A 38 -25.50 66.24 12.13
C ARG A 38 -24.65 66.47 10.88
N GLY A 39 -25.16 67.07 9.81
CA GLY A 39 -26.48 67.62 9.56
C GLY A 39 -26.53 68.36 8.21
N HIS A 40 -27.73 68.35 7.64
CA HIS A 40 -28.35 69.31 6.71
C HIS A 40 -27.78 69.57 5.30
N ALA A 41 -28.72 69.32 4.37
CA ALA A 41 -29.05 70.09 3.16
C ALA A 41 -28.13 69.93 1.95
N GLU A 42 -28.65 69.26 0.91
CA GLU A 42 -29.18 69.97 -0.27
C GLU A 42 -29.94 69.04 -1.23
N ARG A 43 -31.16 69.49 -1.56
CA ARG A 43 -31.85 69.45 -2.87
C ARG A 43 -32.48 68.14 -3.40
N ASN A 44 -33.82 68.18 -3.36
CA ASN A 44 -34.77 67.59 -4.30
C ASN A 44 -34.28 67.58 -5.75
N ILE A 45 -34.40 66.43 -6.40
CA ILE A 45 -34.99 66.10 -7.72
C ILE A 45 -34.57 64.63 -7.98
N GLU A 46 -35.44 63.83 -8.62
CA GLU A 46 -35.26 62.39 -8.95
C GLU A 46 -35.63 61.35 -7.88
N GLN A 47 -36.91 61.35 -7.47
CA GLN A 47 -37.63 60.10 -7.24
C GLN A 47 -39.04 60.22 -7.80
N GLU A 48 -39.21 60.07 -9.12
CA GLU A 48 -40.54 59.76 -9.70
C GLU A 48 -40.51 59.26 -11.16
N HIS A 49 -39.41 58.67 -11.65
CA HIS A 49 -39.33 58.18 -13.05
C HIS A 49 -38.89 56.74 -13.28
N GLU A 50 -38.90 55.88 -12.26
CA GLU A 50 -38.65 54.43 -12.42
C GLU A 50 -39.69 53.55 -11.71
N ARG A 51 -40.94 54.00 -11.60
CA ARG A 51 -42.07 53.17 -11.16
C ARG A 51 -43.20 53.04 -12.18
N ASN A 52 -42.96 53.36 -13.45
CA ASN A 52 -43.92 53.13 -14.54
C ASN A 52 -43.20 52.79 -15.84
N MET A 53 -42.61 51.59 -15.93
CA MET A 53 -42.30 50.91 -17.20
C MET A 53 -42.32 49.39 -17.00
N ASN A 54 -43.50 48.85 -16.64
CA ASN A 54 -43.79 47.43 -16.88
C ASN A 54 -45.30 47.16 -17.00
N GLU A 55 -46.02 47.98 -17.78
CA GLU A 55 -47.36 47.66 -18.25
C GLU A 55 -47.40 47.88 -19.76
N GLY A 56 -47.01 46.85 -20.51
CA GLY A 56 -46.96 46.91 -21.97
C GLY A 56 -46.62 45.58 -22.64
N ALA A 57 -47.07 44.45 -22.10
CA ALA A 57 -47.07 43.18 -22.83
C ALA A 57 -48.50 42.91 -23.32
N THR A 58 -48.65 42.76 -24.64
CA THR A 58 -49.96 42.48 -25.27
C THR A 58 -50.44 41.08 -24.93
N VAL A 59 -51.76 40.83 -24.96
CA VAL A 59 -52.38 39.53 -24.65
C VAL A 59 -51.82 38.41 -25.54
N GLU A 60 -51.48 38.71 -26.80
CA GLU A 60 -50.85 37.78 -27.74
C GLU A 60 -49.40 37.40 -27.36
N GLU A 61 -48.62 38.30 -26.78
CA GLU A 61 -47.25 38.01 -26.30
C GLU A 61 -47.25 37.10 -25.06
N LYS A 62 -48.24 37.25 -24.18
CA LYS A 62 -48.38 36.38 -23.00
C LYS A 62 -48.86 34.98 -23.37
N GLU A 63 -49.76 34.85 -24.34
CA GLU A 63 -50.20 33.53 -24.85
C GLU A 63 -49.12 32.83 -25.68
N GLN A 64 -48.34 33.55 -26.47
CA GLN A 64 -47.20 32.97 -27.21
C GLN A 64 -46.07 32.50 -26.29
N ASN A 65 -45.78 33.20 -25.19
CA ASN A 65 -44.80 32.74 -24.21
C ASN A 65 -45.30 31.54 -23.41
N GLN A 66 -46.57 31.49 -23.01
CA GLN A 66 -47.13 30.30 -22.33
C GLN A 66 -47.22 29.07 -23.25
N ASN A 67 -47.49 29.24 -24.54
CA ASN A 67 -47.46 28.13 -25.50
C ASN A 67 -46.03 27.65 -25.78
N LYS A 68 -45.04 28.55 -25.85
CA LYS A 68 -43.62 28.16 -26.00
C LYS A 68 -43.08 27.44 -24.76
N GLU A 69 -43.44 27.89 -23.57
CA GLU A 69 -43.07 27.20 -22.32
C GLU A 69 -43.73 25.82 -22.21
N LYS A 70 -45.02 25.69 -22.56
CA LYS A 70 -45.70 24.38 -22.62
C LYS A 70 -45.15 23.45 -23.69
N GLU A 71 -44.79 23.96 -24.88
CA GLU A 71 -44.12 23.17 -25.91
C GLU A 71 -42.70 22.76 -25.49
N GLN A 72 -41.98 23.59 -24.75
CA GLN A 72 -40.66 23.26 -24.21
C GLN A 72 -40.75 22.22 -23.08
N GLU A 73 -41.68 22.36 -22.14
CA GLU A 73 -41.93 21.37 -21.08
C GLU A 73 -42.41 20.03 -21.63
N MET A 74 -43.29 20.02 -22.64
CA MET A 74 -43.77 18.80 -23.29
C MET A 74 -42.65 18.11 -24.10
N ASN A 75 -41.74 18.87 -24.70
CA ASN A 75 -40.58 18.35 -25.45
C ASN A 75 -39.42 17.95 -24.52
N GLU A 76 -39.34 18.48 -23.30
CA GLU A 76 -38.43 18.00 -22.24
C GLU A 76 -38.96 16.72 -21.56
N GLN A 77 -40.28 16.64 -21.31
CA GLN A 77 -40.95 15.44 -20.80
C GLN A 77 -40.93 14.26 -21.79
N GLU A 78 -40.86 14.51 -23.11
CA GLU A 78 -40.63 13.44 -24.11
C GLU A 78 -39.14 13.02 -24.20
N LYS A 79 -38.20 13.91 -23.87
CA LYS A 79 -36.75 13.64 -23.91
C LYS A 79 -36.26 12.84 -22.70
N GLU A 80 -36.81 13.07 -21.51
CA GLU A 80 -36.48 12.29 -20.29
C GLU A 80 -36.64 10.77 -20.47
N PRO A 81 -37.79 10.22 -20.93
CA PRO A 81 -37.98 8.78 -21.09
C PRO A 81 -37.12 8.19 -22.22
N GLU A 82 -36.73 8.96 -23.22
CA GLU A 82 -35.81 8.52 -24.27
C GLU A 82 -34.35 8.50 -23.80
N GLN A 83 -33.94 9.47 -22.97
CA GLN A 83 -32.64 9.48 -22.29
C GLN A 83 -32.53 8.34 -21.26
N GLU A 84 -33.59 8.09 -20.50
CA GLU A 84 -33.72 6.96 -19.57
C GLU A 84 -33.60 5.63 -20.32
N LYS A 85 -34.35 5.45 -21.42
CA LYS A 85 -34.25 4.27 -22.30
C LYS A 85 -32.85 4.09 -22.89
N ASN A 86 -32.18 5.16 -23.28
CA ASN A 86 -30.81 5.08 -23.80
C ASN A 86 -29.79 4.75 -22.71
N ARG A 87 -29.99 5.24 -21.48
CA ARG A 87 -29.21 4.82 -20.30
C ARG A 87 -29.42 3.35 -19.98
N LEU A 88 -30.67 2.87 -19.97
CA LEU A 88 -31.02 1.46 -19.74
C LEU A 88 -30.44 0.56 -20.84
N LYS A 89 -30.58 0.91 -22.12
CA LYS A 89 -29.96 0.18 -23.24
C LYS A 89 -28.43 0.16 -23.14
N LYS A 90 -27.80 1.26 -22.69
CA LYS A 90 -26.35 1.33 -22.48
C LYS A 90 -25.92 0.47 -21.28
N GLN A 91 -26.75 0.39 -20.24
CA GLN A 91 -26.53 -0.50 -19.09
C GLN A 91 -26.75 -1.97 -19.44
N GLU A 92 -27.78 -2.31 -20.23
CA GLU A 92 -28.02 -3.65 -20.76
C GLU A 92 -26.91 -4.09 -21.71
N LYS A 93 -26.46 -3.22 -22.62
CA LYS A 93 -25.29 -3.50 -23.47
C LYS A 93 -24.04 -3.69 -22.62
N LYS A 94 -23.82 -2.90 -21.56
CA LYS A 94 -22.72 -3.12 -20.62
C LYS A 94 -22.83 -4.49 -19.93
N LYS A 95 -24.01 -4.85 -19.40
CA LYS A 95 -24.26 -6.17 -18.79
C LYS A 95 -24.02 -7.32 -19.79
N SER A 96 -24.52 -7.18 -21.02
CA SER A 96 -24.34 -8.17 -22.10
C SER A 96 -22.87 -8.31 -22.52
N VAL A 97 -22.14 -7.20 -22.68
CA VAL A 97 -20.70 -7.23 -22.98
C VAL A 97 -19.94 -7.92 -21.84
N THR A 98 -20.26 -7.58 -20.58
CA THR A 98 -19.68 -8.22 -19.41
C THR A 98 -19.99 -9.73 -19.39
N GLU A 99 -21.23 -10.14 -19.66
CA GLU A 99 -21.63 -11.54 -19.74
C GLU A 99 -20.90 -12.32 -20.84
N HIS A 100 -20.74 -11.72 -22.03
CA HIS A 100 -19.98 -12.32 -23.13
C HIS A 100 -18.48 -12.42 -22.81
N VAL A 101 -17.92 -11.46 -22.08
CA VAL A 101 -16.54 -11.53 -21.59
C VAL A 101 -16.38 -12.70 -20.61
N TYR A 102 -17.27 -12.84 -19.63
CA TYR A 102 -17.24 -13.97 -18.68
C TYR A 102 -17.39 -15.33 -19.38
N LYS A 103 -18.34 -15.47 -20.31
CA LYS A 103 -18.48 -16.68 -21.15
C LYS A 103 -17.23 -16.96 -21.99
N GLY A 104 -16.57 -15.92 -22.49
CA GLY A 104 -15.29 -16.04 -23.20
C GLY A 104 -14.17 -16.59 -22.31
N VAL A 105 -14.08 -16.10 -21.07
CA VAL A 105 -13.13 -16.58 -20.06
C VAL A 105 -13.46 -18.02 -19.63
N GLU A 106 -14.73 -18.37 -19.44
CA GLU A 106 -15.19 -19.74 -19.17
C GLU A 106 -14.79 -20.72 -20.29
N ASN A 107 -14.97 -20.32 -21.55
CA ASN A 107 -14.54 -21.12 -22.70
C ASN A 107 -13.01 -21.24 -22.76
N ALA A 108 -12.27 -20.16 -22.48
CA ALA A 108 -10.81 -20.20 -22.43
C ALA A 108 -10.32 -21.19 -21.36
N LEU A 109 -10.94 -21.22 -20.17
CA LEU A 109 -10.61 -22.17 -19.10
C LEU A 109 -10.69 -23.64 -19.53
N GLN A 110 -11.56 -23.99 -20.47
CA GLN A 110 -11.68 -25.36 -20.97
C GLN A 110 -10.46 -25.81 -21.79
N HIS A 111 -9.67 -24.86 -22.31
CA HIS A 111 -8.58 -25.12 -23.24
C HIS A 111 -7.21 -24.70 -22.71
N VAL A 112 -7.18 -23.95 -21.61
CA VAL A 112 -5.95 -23.52 -20.95
C VAL A 112 -5.30 -24.72 -20.25
N LYS A 113 -4.20 -25.19 -20.84
CA LYS A 113 -3.36 -26.27 -20.30
C LYS A 113 -2.46 -25.80 -19.17
N ASN A 114 -2.05 -24.52 -19.20
CA ASN A 114 -1.20 -23.95 -18.18
C ASN A 114 -2.03 -23.74 -16.90
N PRO A 115 -1.69 -24.41 -15.79
CA PRO A 115 -2.56 -24.41 -14.62
C PRO A 115 -2.54 -23.09 -13.85
N VAL A 116 -1.52 -22.25 -14.02
CA VAL A 116 -1.46 -20.90 -13.44
C VAL A 116 -2.35 -19.94 -14.23
N ALA A 117 -2.27 -19.97 -15.56
CA ALA A 117 -3.19 -19.22 -16.41
C ALA A 117 -4.64 -19.67 -16.16
N ARG A 118 -4.86 -20.97 -15.91
CA ARG A 118 -6.18 -21.49 -15.51
C ARG A 118 -6.63 -20.90 -14.17
N ALA A 119 -5.78 -20.90 -13.15
CA ALA A 119 -6.10 -20.33 -11.85
C ALA A 119 -6.40 -18.81 -11.93
N ALA A 120 -5.62 -18.08 -12.73
CA ALA A 120 -5.83 -16.64 -12.95
C ALA A 120 -7.17 -16.36 -13.65
N LEU A 121 -7.49 -17.11 -14.72
CA LEU A 121 -8.78 -16.98 -15.41
C LEU A 121 -9.96 -17.36 -14.49
N GLN A 122 -9.79 -18.38 -13.64
CA GLN A 122 -10.80 -18.78 -12.68
C GLN A 122 -11.03 -17.71 -11.60
N ALA A 123 -9.96 -17.08 -11.10
CA ALA A 123 -10.08 -15.98 -10.15
C ALA A 123 -10.80 -14.75 -10.73
N ILE A 124 -10.55 -14.44 -12.02
CA ILE A 124 -11.30 -13.40 -12.73
C ILE A 124 -12.80 -13.71 -12.76
N LEU A 125 -13.19 -14.96 -13.08
CA LEU A 125 -14.60 -15.36 -13.09
C LEU A 125 -15.24 -15.24 -11.70
N GLU A 126 -14.51 -15.61 -10.66
CA GLU A 126 -15.01 -15.69 -9.29
C GLU A 126 -14.90 -14.35 -8.53
N GLY A 127 -14.40 -13.29 -9.18
CA GLY A 127 -14.21 -11.97 -8.58
C GLY A 127 -13.21 -11.96 -7.42
N ARG A 128 -12.27 -12.90 -7.42
CA ARG A 128 -11.26 -13.04 -6.37
C ARG A 128 -10.07 -12.12 -6.59
N SER A 129 -9.37 -11.82 -5.51
CA SER A 129 -8.12 -11.05 -5.54
C SER A 129 -7.02 -11.82 -6.29
N VAL A 130 -6.08 -11.11 -6.90
CA VAL A 130 -4.92 -11.69 -7.59
C VAL A 130 -4.07 -12.49 -6.61
N ALA A 131 -3.91 -11.96 -5.40
CA ALA A 131 -3.19 -12.62 -4.31
C ALA A 131 -3.75 -14.02 -3.99
N GLN A 132 -5.09 -14.12 -3.91
CA GLN A 132 -5.77 -15.38 -3.64
C GLN A 132 -5.61 -16.38 -4.79
N ALA A 133 -5.68 -15.89 -6.04
CA ALA A 133 -5.48 -16.71 -7.23
C ALA A 133 -4.08 -17.35 -7.24
N VAL A 134 -3.05 -16.55 -6.97
CA VAL A 134 -1.65 -16.99 -6.88
C VAL A 134 -1.48 -18.02 -5.77
N TYR A 135 -2.07 -17.76 -4.60
CA TYR A 135 -1.98 -18.67 -3.45
C TYR A 135 -2.59 -20.04 -3.73
N GLU A 136 -3.77 -20.10 -4.36
CA GLU A 136 -4.42 -21.36 -4.70
C GLU A 136 -3.69 -22.14 -5.80
N ALA A 137 -3.04 -21.42 -6.72
CA ALA A 137 -2.21 -22.01 -7.76
C ALA A 137 -0.96 -22.71 -7.22
N LYS A 138 -0.64 -22.61 -5.92
CA LYS A 138 0.59 -23.17 -5.32
C LYS A 138 0.89 -24.63 -5.67
N GLN A 139 -0.14 -25.48 -5.77
CA GLN A 139 0.06 -26.90 -6.12
C GLN A 139 0.51 -27.03 -7.57
N CYS A 140 -0.16 -26.30 -8.46
CA CYS A 140 0.18 -26.22 -9.87
C CYS A 140 1.58 -25.63 -10.10
N LEU A 141 1.98 -24.67 -9.26
CA LEU A 141 3.32 -24.07 -9.29
C LEU A 141 4.41 -25.07 -8.91
N LYS A 142 4.10 -26.08 -8.11
CA LYS A 142 5.09 -27.06 -7.64
C LYS A 142 5.65 -27.91 -8.78
N ASP A 143 4.82 -28.30 -9.73
CA ASP A 143 5.21 -29.21 -10.81
C ASP A 143 5.67 -28.47 -12.09
N TRP A 144 5.53 -27.15 -12.11
CA TRP A 144 5.94 -26.32 -13.23
C TRP A 144 7.45 -26.04 -13.21
N ASN A 145 8.11 -26.35 -14.32
CA ASN A 145 9.57 -26.31 -14.46
C ASN A 145 10.08 -25.51 -15.67
N ASP A 146 9.21 -24.98 -16.53
CA ASP A 146 9.64 -24.13 -17.65
C ASP A 146 10.01 -22.73 -17.12
N GLN A 147 11.31 -22.45 -17.06
CA GLN A 147 11.82 -21.21 -16.48
C GLN A 147 11.38 -19.97 -17.28
N ASN A 148 11.26 -20.06 -18.60
CA ASN A 148 10.90 -18.91 -19.42
C ASN A 148 9.42 -18.56 -19.23
N GLU A 149 8.55 -19.57 -19.23
CA GLU A 149 7.13 -19.33 -18.97
C GLU A 149 6.89 -18.84 -17.53
N ILE A 150 7.62 -19.37 -16.56
CA ILE A 150 7.54 -18.92 -15.16
C ILE A 150 7.87 -17.43 -15.05
N VAL A 151 8.94 -16.96 -15.71
CA VAL A 151 9.32 -15.53 -15.66
C VAL A 151 8.21 -14.65 -16.23
N ILE A 152 7.63 -15.03 -17.37
CA ILE A 152 6.57 -14.25 -18.02
C ILE A 152 5.34 -14.18 -17.10
N VAL A 153 4.84 -15.33 -16.66
CA VAL A 153 3.61 -15.38 -15.88
C VAL A 153 3.78 -14.79 -14.47
N ALA A 154 4.90 -15.06 -13.80
CA ALA A 154 5.18 -14.46 -12.49
C ALA A 154 5.35 -12.93 -12.59
N GLY A 155 5.92 -12.43 -13.69
CA GLY A 155 6.02 -11.00 -13.97
C GLY A 155 4.65 -10.33 -14.06
N GLU A 156 3.76 -10.86 -14.90
CA GLU A 156 2.40 -10.33 -15.05
C GLU A 156 1.59 -10.40 -13.74
N LEU A 157 1.71 -11.52 -13.01
CA LEU A 157 1.03 -11.68 -11.72
C LEU A 157 1.59 -10.76 -10.63
N LYS A 158 2.89 -10.45 -10.67
CA LYS A 158 3.51 -9.47 -9.77
C LYS A 158 2.90 -8.09 -10.00
N GLU A 159 2.86 -7.60 -11.24
CA GLU A 159 2.28 -6.28 -11.55
C GLU A 159 0.80 -6.22 -11.13
N ALA A 160 0.04 -7.26 -11.45
CA ALA A 160 -1.37 -7.36 -11.05
C ALA A 160 -1.57 -7.40 -9.52
N LEU A 161 -0.67 -8.06 -8.78
CA LEU A 161 -0.71 -8.10 -7.31
C LEU A 161 -0.32 -6.76 -6.68
N GLU A 162 0.61 -6.02 -7.29
CA GLU A 162 1.01 -4.68 -6.83
C GLU A 162 -0.14 -3.65 -6.98
N GLU A 163 -1.00 -3.83 -7.98
CA GLU A 163 -2.21 -3.01 -8.18
C GLU A 163 -3.44 -3.49 -7.38
N ASP A 164 -3.39 -4.70 -6.82
CA ASP A 164 -4.51 -5.31 -6.10
C ASP A 164 -4.69 -4.72 -4.70
N VAL A 165 -5.59 -3.74 -4.62
CA VAL A 165 -6.01 -3.10 -3.37
C VAL A 165 -7.05 -3.91 -2.58
N SER A 166 -7.57 -5.02 -3.14
CA SER A 166 -8.65 -5.80 -2.52
C SER A 166 -8.15 -6.85 -1.52
N ALA A 167 -6.89 -7.29 -1.65
CA ALA A 167 -6.29 -8.27 -0.75
C ALA A 167 -5.86 -7.65 0.60
N ASP A 168 -6.14 -8.35 1.69
CA ASP A 168 -5.60 -8.03 3.01
C ASP A 168 -4.08 -8.31 3.08
N SER A 169 -3.43 -7.83 4.15
CA SER A 169 -1.98 -7.94 4.33
C SER A 169 -1.48 -9.40 4.30
N LEU A 170 -2.16 -10.33 4.96
CA LEU A 170 -1.71 -11.72 5.04
C LEU A 170 -1.87 -12.43 3.70
N THR A 171 -3.00 -12.21 3.02
CA THR A 171 -3.22 -12.77 1.67
C THR A 171 -2.20 -12.21 0.68
N ARG A 172 -1.91 -10.90 0.75
CA ARG A 172 -0.86 -10.27 -0.07
C ARG A 172 0.53 -10.86 0.23
N ALA A 173 0.85 -11.09 1.51
CA ALA A 173 2.10 -11.74 1.90
C ALA A 173 2.26 -13.13 1.28
N GLN A 174 1.18 -13.93 1.26
CA GLN A 174 1.16 -15.24 0.63
C GLN A 174 1.35 -15.16 -0.88
N GLY A 175 0.68 -14.21 -1.56
CA GLY A 175 0.87 -13.95 -2.98
C GLY A 175 2.33 -13.64 -3.31
N TYR A 176 2.93 -12.68 -2.60
CA TYR A 176 4.34 -12.34 -2.77
C TYR A 176 5.28 -13.51 -2.46
N LYS A 177 5.00 -14.31 -1.42
CA LYS A 177 5.80 -15.49 -1.09
C LYS A 177 5.85 -16.46 -2.26
N HIS A 178 4.69 -16.82 -2.82
CA HIS A 178 4.61 -17.81 -3.89
C HIS A 178 5.19 -17.28 -5.21
N LEU A 179 4.99 -16.01 -5.55
CA LEU A 179 5.69 -15.40 -6.69
C LEU A 179 7.21 -15.41 -6.47
N GLY A 180 7.67 -15.13 -5.25
CA GLY A 180 9.08 -15.26 -4.88
C GLY A 180 9.62 -16.68 -5.13
N GLU A 181 8.90 -17.71 -4.68
CA GLU A 181 9.26 -19.11 -4.93
C GLU A 181 9.31 -19.48 -6.43
N MET A 182 8.40 -18.91 -7.23
CA MET A 182 8.44 -19.04 -8.69
C MET A 182 9.73 -18.46 -9.27
N PHE A 183 10.11 -17.25 -8.88
CA PHE A 183 11.34 -16.65 -9.35
C PHE A 183 12.60 -17.39 -8.87
N ILE A 184 12.57 -18.01 -7.68
CA ILE A 184 13.65 -18.93 -7.25
C ILE A 184 13.81 -20.09 -8.24
N LYS A 185 12.70 -20.71 -8.67
CA LYS A 185 12.71 -21.81 -9.64
C LYS A 185 13.21 -21.37 -11.01
N ALA A 186 12.82 -20.17 -11.45
CA ALA A 186 13.28 -19.56 -12.68
C ALA A 186 14.73 -19.05 -12.63
N GLY A 187 15.42 -19.14 -11.49
CA GLY A 187 16.79 -18.65 -11.35
C GLY A 187 16.91 -17.13 -11.21
N LYS A 188 15.81 -16.41 -11.01
CA LYS A 188 15.75 -14.96 -10.88
C LYS A 188 15.83 -14.54 -9.40
N MET A 189 17.04 -14.58 -8.84
CA MET A 189 17.25 -14.40 -7.41
C MET A 189 16.91 -13.00 -6.90
N GLU A 190 17.18 -11.94 -7.69
CA GLU A 190 16.87 -10.56 -7.28
C GLU A 190 15.36 -10.30 -7.23
N ASP A 191 14.61 -10.77 -8.24
CA ASP A 191 13.14 -10.67 -8.27
C ASP A 191 12.53 -11.48 -7.11
N ALA A 192 13.04 -12.70 -6.89
CA ALA A 192 12.64 -13.53 -5.76
C ALA A 192 12.88 -12.84 -4.42
N ARG A 193 14.08 -12.26 -4.23
CA ARG A 193 14.44 -11.53 -3.01
C ARG A 193 13.47 -10.38 -2.77
N SER A 194 13.28 -9.54 -3.78
CA SER A 194 12.42 -8.36 -3.69
C SER A 194 11.00 -8.74 -3.22
N LEU A 195 10.41 -9.75 -3.86
CA LEU A 195 9.07 -10.23 -3.50
C LEU A 195 9.01 -10.84 -2.11
N LEU A 196 10.00 -11.63 -1.70
CA LEU A 196 10.02 -12.20 -0.36
C LEU A 196 10.22 -11.13 0.73
N GLU A 197 10.99 -10.07 0.46
CA GLU A 197 11.09 -8.92 1.36
C GLU A 197 9.76 -8.14 1.43
N GLN A 198 9.02 -8.03 0.32
CA GLN A 198 7.66 -7.50 0.35
C GLN A 198 6.72 -8.41 1.16
N ALA A 199 6.86 -9.73 1.04
CA ALA A 199 6.09 -10.69 1.81
C ALA A 199 6.35 -10.53 3.33
N LEU A 200 7.61 -10.38 3.75
CA LEU A 200 7.98 -10.11 5.14
C LEU A 200 7.42 -8.79 5.67
N ARG A 201 7.40 -7.73 4.85
CA ARG A 201 6.80 -6.45 5.24
C ARG A 201 5.31 -6.59 5.58
N ASN A 202 4.61 -7.52 4.93
CA ASN A 202 3.19 -7.78 5.15
C ASN A 202 2.94 -8.85 6.23
N ASN A 203 3.89 -9.77 6.46
CA ASN A 203 3.82 -10.81 7.48
C ASN A 203 5.23 -11.13 8.07
N PRO A 204 5.72 -10.34 9.03
CA PRO A 204 7.11 -10.42 9.50
C PRO A 204 7.43 -11.64 10.36
N GLY A 205 6.42 -12.39 10.82
CA GLY A 205 6.57 -13.59 11.67
C GLY A 205 6.46 -14.92 10.92
N ASP A 206 6.45 -14.91 9.58
CA ASP A 206 6.34 -16.13 8.78
C ASP A 206 7.73 -16.75 8.52
N ASP A 207 8.03 -17.82 9.26
CA ASP A 207 9.27 -18.59 9.16
C ASP A 207 9.49 -19.19 7.74
N GLU A 208 8.42 -19.47 6.98
CA GLU A 208 8.55 -20.00 5.62
C GLU A 208 9.14 -18.95 4.65
N ILE A 209 8.78 -17.68 4.83
CA ILE A 209 9.33 -16.58 4.01
C ILE A 209 10.84 -16.42 4.29
N TYR A 210 11.25 -16.45 5.56
CA TYR A 210 12.67 -16.42 5.91
C TYR A 210 13.43 -17.65 5.39
N SER A 211 12.82 -18.84 5.42
CA SER A 211 13.40 -20.05 4.83
C SER A 211 13.60 -19.91 3.31
N ALA A 212 12.64 -19.29 2.60
CA ALA A 212 12.78 -18.99 1.18
C ALA A 212 13.88 -17.95 0.91
N LEU A 213 13.96 -16.86 1.67
CA LEU A 213 15.04 -15.87 1.56
C LEU A 213 16.41 -16.47 1.85
N ASN A 214 16.51 -17.35 2.84
CA ASN A 214 17.73 -18.07 3.15
C ASN A 214 18.23 -18.88 1.93
N LYS A 215 17.33 -19.54 1.19
CA LYS A 215 17.69 -20.24 -0.06
C LYS A 215 18.17 -19.28 -1.15
N VAL A 216 17.55 -18.11 -1.28
CA VAL A 216 17.98 -17.06 -2.22
C VAL A 216 19.41 -16.62 -1.91
N PHE A 217 19.67 -16.27 -0.65
CA PHE A 217 21.00 -15.82 -0.21
C PHE A 217 22.07 -16.91 -0.37
N ALA A 218 21.72 -18.17 -0.10
CA ALA A 218 22.61 -19.31 -0.33
C ALA A 218 22.97 -19.46 -1.83
N LYS A 219 22.01 -19.27 -2.74
CA LYS A 219 22.23 -19.38 -4.19
C LYS A 219 23.09 -18.26 -4.77
N VAL A 220 22.96 -17.03 -4.27
CA VAL A 220 23.80 -15.90 -4.70
C VAL A 220 25.20 -15.90 -4.07
N LYS A 221 25.48 -16.84 -3.15
CA LYS A 221 26.79 -17.03 -2.49
C LYS A 221 27.32 -15.78 -1.77
N ASP A 222 26.43 -14.96 -1.21
CA ASP A 222 26.82 -13.83 -0.38
C ASP A 222 27.02 -14.29 1.06
N ASN A 223 28.26 -14.25 1.54
CA ASN A 223 28.63 -14.70 2.89
C ASN A 223 28.43 -13.65 3.99
N LYS A 224 27.97 -12.44 3.66
CA LYS A 224 27.66 -11.41 4.68
C LYS A 224 26.51 -11.87 5.57
N VAL A 225 26.50 -11.44 6.84
CA VAL A 225 25.35 -11.68 7.72
C VAL A 225 24.21 -10.73 7.34
N LYS A 226 23.03 -11.30 7.10
CA LYS A 226 21.79 -10.56 6.86
C LYS A 226 21.02 -10.52 8.16
N VAL A 227 20.59 -9.35 8.61
CA VAL A 227 19.80 -9.22 9.82
C VAL A 227 18.46 -8.60 9.45
N TYR A 228 17.38 -9.33 9.69
CA TYR A 228 16.01 -8.86 9.56
C TYR A 228 15.44 -8.66 10.96
N ILE A 229 14.81 -7.50 11.20
CA ILE A 229 14.14 -7.14 12.44
C ILE A 229 12.71 -6.75 12.07
N LYS A 230 11.72 -7.48 12.61
CA LYS A 230 10.30 -7.31 12.30
C LYS A 230 10.05 -7.21 10.78
N GLY A 231 10.62 -8.17 10.03
CA GLY A 231 10.49 -8.27 8.57
C GLY A 231 11.28 -7.26 7.74
N ASN A 232 12.00 -6.32 8.36
CA ASN A 232 12.78 -5.30 7.65
C ASN A 232 14.29 -5.54 7.80
N MET A 233 15.06 -5.24 6.76
CA MET A 233 16.52 -5.29 6.81
C MET A 233 17.07 -3.87 7.02
N PRO A 234 17.39 -3.45 8.26
CA PRO A 234 17.91 -2.12 8.50
C PRO A 234 19.32 -1.96 7.93
N MET A 235 19.66 -0.72 7.58
CA MET A 235 21.03 -0.37 7.20
C MET A 235 21.88 -0.21 8.46
N PHE A 236 23.02 -0.90 8.51
CA PHE A 236 24.01 -0.70 9.55
C PHE A 236 25.18 0.12 8.98
N ASP A 237 25.55 1.18 9.71
CA ASP A 237 26.74 1.97 9.43
C ASP A 237 28.03 1.23 9.77
N VAL A 238 27.99 0.38 10.80
CA VAL A 238 29.01 -0.65 11.07
C VAL A 238 28.41 -2.02 10.81
N ALA A 239 28.98 -2.76 9.87
CA ALA A 239 28.45 -4.05 9.45
C ALA A 239 28.35 -5.04 10.63
N PRO A 240 27.32 -5.91 10.68
CA PRO A 240 27.26 -7.02 11.63
C PRO A 240 28.52 -7.88 11.57
N VAL A 241 29.03 -8.30 12.73
CA VAL A 241 30.24 -9.11 12.86
C VAL A 241 29.92 -10.45 13.50
N VAL A 242 30.54 -11.52 13.03
CA VAL A 242 30.51 -12.82 13.71
C VAL A 242 31.76 -12.95 14.57
N GLU A 243 31.58 -13.15 15.88
CA GLU A 243 32.66 -13.34 16.84
C GLU A 243 32.32 -14.51 17.75
N ASN A 244 33.21 -15.51 17.84
CA ASN A 244 33.00 -16.73 18.64
C ASN A 244 31.63 -17.40 18.41
N GLY A 245 31.15 -17.40 17.16
CA GLY A 245 29.84 -17.97 16.82
C GLY A 245 28.63 -17.15 17.31
N ARG A 246 28.82 -15.87 17.65
CA ARG A 246 27.77 -14.91 17.99
C ARG A 246 27.75 -13.79 16.97
N VAL A 247 26.54 -13.38 16.57
CA VAL A 247 26.34 -12.22 15.70
C VAL A 247 26.25 -10.98 16.57
N LEU A 248 27.14 -10.03 16.33
CA LEU A 248 27.18 -8.73 16.98
C LEU A 248 26.66 -7.67 16.01
N VAL A 249 25.79 -6.79 16.50
CA VAL A 249 25.21 -5.69 15.72
C VAL A 249 25.28 -4.38 16.47
N PRO A 250 25.29 -3.23 15.77
CA PRO A 250 25.12 -1.92 16.40
C PRO A 250 23.84 -1.86 17.25
N LEU A 251 24.01 -1.63 18.55
CA LEU A 251 22.92 -1.65 19.52
C LEU A 251 21.80 -0.67 19.18
N ARG A 252 22.16 0.55 18.77
CA ARG A 252 21.17 1.61 18.51
C ARG A 252 20.18 1.18 17.42
N VAL A 253 20.68 0.68 16.29
CA VAL A 253 19.84 0.24 15.17
C VAL A 253 18.95 -0.94 15.59
N LEU A 254 19.49 -1.91 16.34
CA LEU A 254 18.70 -3.04 16.87
C LEU A 254 17.59 -2.56 17.81
N ALA A 255 17.93 -1.70 18.78
CA ALA A 255 16.98 -1.19 19.77
C ALA A 255 15.88 -0.34 19.12
N GLU A 256 16.22 0.60 18.24
CA GLU A 256 15.27 1.43 17.50
C GLU A 256 14.32 0.58 16.65
N SER A 257 14.85 -0.41 15.93
CA SER A 257 14.03 -1.33 15.12
C SER A 257 13.06 -2.17 15.95
N LEU A 258 13.44 -2.49 17.20
CA LEU A 258 12.57 -3.19 18.15
C LEU A 258 11.59 -2.24 18.88
N GLY A 259 11.82 -0.93 18.84
CA GLY A 259 11.09 0.07 19.62
C GLY A 259 11.56 0.19 21.07
N ALA A 260 12.78 -0.26 21.37
CA ALA A 260 13.37 -0.23 22.70
C ALA A 260 14.08 1.11 22.97
N ALA A 261 13.94 1.62 24.19
CA ALA A 261 14.69 2.76 24.68
C ALA A 261 16.09 2.32 25.12
N VAL A 262 17.10 3.15 24.85
CA VAL A 262 18.48 2.90 25.29
C VAL A 262 19.00 4.12 26.06
N ASP A 263 19.47 3.87 27.28
CA ASP A 263 20.13 4.85 28.13
C ASP A 263 21.59 4.42 28.37
N TYR A 264 22.50 5.38 28.20
CA TYR A 264 23.93 5.19 28.44
C TYR A 264 24.32 6.00 29.66
N LYS A 265 24.83 5.33 30.69
CA LYS A 265 25.35 5.96 31.90
C LYS A 265 26.70 5.38 32.26
N ASP A 266 27.73 6.20 32.15
CA ASP A 266 29.14 5.81 32.26
C ASP A 266 29.48 4.72 31.22
N ASN A 267 29.78 3.50 31.67
CA ASN A 267 29.98 2.31 30.82
C ASN A 267 28.80 1.33 30.87
N THR A 268 27.72 1.70 31.56
CA THR A 268 26.51 0.89 31.71
C THR A 268 25.50 1.29 30.65
N ILE A 269 24.92 0.28 30.01
CA ILE A 269 23.89 0.42 29.00
C ILE A 269 22.62 -0.21 29.57
N ASN A 270 21.56 0.59 29.66
CA ASN A 270 20.22 0.13 30.01
C ASN A 270 19.36 0.13 28.75
N ILE A 271 18.74 -1.00 28.46
CA ILE A 271 17.86 -1.19 27.31
C ILE A 271 16.51 -1.63 27.83
N GLN A 272 15.46 -0.93 27.44
CA GLN A 272 14.11 -1.18 27.95
C GLN A 272 13.10 -1.27 26.82
N LEU A 273 12.28 -2.32 26.84
CA LEU A 273 11.14 -2.49 25.96
C LEU A 273 9.96 -3.02 26.78
N ASN A 274 8.88 -2.24 26.86
CA ASN A 274 7.73 -2.55 27.72
C ASN A 274 8.20 -2.82 29.18
N ASN A 275 7.90 -4.01 29.69
CA ASN A 275 8.29 -4.45 31.04
C ASN A 275 9.63 -5.21 31.07
N SER A 276 10.31 -5.36 29.93
CA SER A 276 11.58 -6.08 29.84
C SER A 276 12.75 -5.12 29.90
N THR A 277 13.76 -5.47 30.69
CA THR A 277 14.97 -4.65 30.86
C THR A 277 16.22 -5.49 30.69
N VAL A 278 17.14 -5.02 29.86
CA VAL A 278 18.50 -5.57 29.73
C VAL A 278 19.50 -4.51 30.20
N LYS A 279 20.35 -4.85 31.16
CA LYS A 279 21.45 -4.00 31.62
C LYS A 279 22.77 -4.70 31.35
N LEU A 280 23.71 -4.03 30.70
CA LEU A 280 25.04 -4.58 30.45
C LEU A 280 26.11 -3.50 30.62
N VAL A 281 27.33 -3.93 30.90
CA VAL A 281 28.50 -3.04 30.97
C VAL A 281 29.42 -3.36 29.80
N VAL A 282 29.85 -2.33 29.07
CA VAL A 282 30.76 -2.50 27.92
C VAL A 282 32.05 -3.18 28.37
N GLY A 283 32.49 -4.20 27.64
CA GLY A 283 33.67 -5.01 27.96
C GLY A 283 33.46 -6.05 29.08
N SER A 284 32.31 -6.06 29.74
CA SER A 284 31.99 -7.02 30.80
C SER A 284 31.24 -8.24 30.25
N GLY A 285 31.60 -9.42 30.73
CA GLY A 285 30.81 -10.64 30.54
C GLY A 285 29.56 -10.70 31.42
N ASN A 286 29.38 -9.79 32.38
CA ASN A 286 28.22 -9.77 33.27
C ASN A 286 27.14 -8.82 32.73
N ALA A 287 25.90 -9.31 32.67
CA ALA A 287 24.71 -8.54 32.34
C ALA A 287 23.55 -8.92 33.28
N LEU A 288 22.47 -8.13 33.24
CA LEU A 288 21.21 -8.42 33.91
C LEU A 288 20.08 -8.44 32.88
N VAL A 289 19.17 -9.41 33.01
CA VAL A 289 17.89 -9.47 32.28
C VAL A 289 16.78 -9.51 33.31
N ASP A 290 15.92 -8.49 33.30
CA ASP A 290 14.83 -8.31 34.29
C ASP A 290 15.35 -8.38 35.74
N GLY A 291 16.55 -7.83 35.98
CA GLY A 291 17.23 -7.85 37.27
C GLY A 291 18.00 -9.14 37.60
N ASN A 292 17.82 -10.20 36.83
CA ASN A 292 18.50 -11.48 37.05
C ASN A 292 19.88 -11.49 36.36
N PRO A 293 20.95 -11.94 37.04
CA PRO A 293 22.28 -11.99 36.45
C PRO A 293 22.38 -13.05 35.35
N VAL A 294 22.97 -12.65 34.22
CA VAL A 294 23.22 -13.51 33.06
C VAL A 294 24.65 -13.25 32.56
N MET A 295 25.34 -14.31 32.16
CA MET A 295 26.69 -14.24 31.63
C MET A 295 26.68 -14.22 30.09
N LEU A 296 27.40 -13.27 29.52
CA LEU A 296 27.65 -13.11 28.09
C LEU A 296 28.89 -13.90 27.70
N GLU A 297 28.76 -14.77 26.70
CA GLU A 297 29.91 -15.43 26.09
C GLU A 297 30.77 -14.46 25.29
N VAL A 298 30.15 -13.43 24.70
CA VAL A 298 30.84 -12.35 24.00
C VAL A 298 30.36 -11.02 24.58
N PRO A 299 31.24 -10.26 25.27
CA PRO A 299 30.91 -8.95 25.81
C PRO A 299 30.50 -7.94 24.72
N ALA A 300 29.73 -6.93 25.11
CA ALA A 300 29.54 -5.76 24.26
C ALA A 300 30.88 -5.01 24.08
N ARG A 301 31.11 -4.44 22.89
CA ARG A 301 32.34 -3.71 22.58
C ARG A 301 32.09 -2.50 21.70
N VAL A 302 33.02 -1.56 21.67
CA VAL A 302 32.95 -0.40 20.78
C VAL A 302 33.85 -0.65 19.56
N VAL A 303 33.28 -0.55 18.37
CA VAL A 303 33.98 -0.62 17.06
C VAL A 303 33.57 0.59 16.26
N ASP A 304 34.53 1.37 15.75
CA ASP A 304 34.30 2.58 14.95
C ASP A 304 33.26 3.54 15.56
N GLY A 305 33.33 3.72 16.89
CA GLY A 305 32.42 4.60 17.63
C GLY A 305 31.01 4.03 17.83
N ARG A 306 30.76 2.76 17.48
CA ARG A 306 29.47 2.08 17.69
C ARG A 306 29.59 0.95 18.71
N THR A 307 28.66 0.91 19.66
CA THR A 307 28.53 -0.23 20.57
C THR A 307 27.90 -1.40 19.83
N LEU A 308 28.68 -2.45 19.64
CA LEU A 308 28.25 -3.74 19.14
C LEU A 308 27.87 -4.64 20.31
N VAL A 309 26.71 -5.29 20.19
CA VAL A 309 26.13 -6.17 21.21
C VAL A 309 25.74 -7.52 20.60
N PRO A 310 25.81 -8.63 21.36
CA PRO A 310 25.30 -9.92 20.88
C PRO A 310 23.81 -9.84 20.59
N LEU A 311 23.44 -9.93 19.32
CA LEU A 311 22.07 -9.70 18.85
C LEU A 311 21.05 -10.59 19.57
N ARG A 312 21.36 -11.89 19.68
CA ARG A 312 20.45 -12.87 20.31
C ARG A 312 20.19 -12.54 21.77
N PHE A 313 21.24 -12.21 22.53
CA PHE A 313 21.10 -11.86 23.94
C PHE A 313 20.19 -10.66 24.15
N ILE A 314 20.36 -9.61 23.35
CA ILE A 314 19.50 -8.42 23.43
C ILE A 314 18.08 -8.75 22.98
N GLY A 315 17.91 -9.44 21.84
CA GLY A 315 16.60 -9.81 21.31
C GLY A 315 15.79 -10.66 22.29
N GLU A 316 16.34 -11.79 22.73
CA GLU A 316 15.67 -12.71 23.66
C GLU A 316 15.48 -12.07 25.05
N GLY A 317 16.44 -11.25 25.51
CA GLY A 317 16.31 -10.47 26.74
C GLY A 317 15.15 -9.47 26.71
N LEU A 318 14.81 -8.95 25.53
CA LEU A 318 13.65 -8.09 25.27
C LEU A 318 12.41 -8.87 24.80
N LYS A 319 12.39 -10.19 24.96
CA LYS A 319 11.30 -11.13 24.59
C LYS A 319 11.02 -11.24 23.09
N ALA A 320 11.95 -10.80 22.23
CA ALA A 320 11.87 -11.08 20.80
C ALA A 320 12.27 -12.51 20.49
N LYS A 321 11.69 -13.11 19.45
CA LYS A 321 12.11 -14.42 18.94
C LYS A 321 13.28 -14.24 17.99
N VAL A 322 14.34 -15.04 18.15
CA VAL A 322 15.56 -14.93 17.33
C VAL A 322 15.89 -16.24 16.64
N ASN A 323 15.78 -16.22 15.31
CA ASN A 323 16.06 -17.35 14.44
C ASN A 323 17.35 -17.11 13.64
N TYR A 324 18.12 -18.17 13.39
CA TYR A 324 19.29 -18.12 12.52
C TYR A 324 19.21 -19.18 11.43
N TYR A 325 19.20 -18.72 10.18
CA TYR A 325 19.14 -19.52 8.98
C TYR A 325 20.54 -19.57 8.37
N ARG A 326 21.16 -20.77 8.49
CA ARG A 326 22.61 -20.94 8.30
C ARG A 326 23.07 -20.78 6.85
N GLU A 327 22.34 -21.32 5.88
CA GLU A 327 22.85 -21.42 4.49
C GLU A 327 23.05 -20.05 3.83
N GLY A 328 22.17 -19.10 4.12
CA GLY A 328 22.20 -17.73 3.62
C GLY A 328 22.77 -16.71 4.61
N ASN A 329 23.28 -17.18 5.77
CA ASN A 329 23.73 -16.33 6.87
C ASN A 329 22.70 -15.28 7.30
N LEU A 330 21.44 -15.69 7.47
CA LEU A 330 20.33 -14.81 7.80
C LEU A 330 19.94 -14.96 9.28
N VAL A 331 19.82 -13.84 9.98
CA VAL A 331 19.25 -13.73 11.32
C VAL A 331 17.90 -13.03 11.22
N ALA A 332 16.85 -13.60 11.80
CA ALA A 332 15.55 -12.98 11.92
C ALA A 332 15.24 -12.69 13.40
N VAL A 333 14.74 -11.49 13.67
CA VAL A 333 14.30 -11.04 14.99
C VAL A 333 12.84 -10.59 14.87
N GLU A 334 11.94 -11.26 15.59
CA GLU A 334 10.48 -11.12 15.49
C GLU A 334 9.88 -10.51 16.77
#